data_AF-A0A8S4A4S6-F1
#
_entry.id   AF-A0A8S4A4S6-F1
#
_cell.length_a   1.000
_cell.length_b   1.000
_cell.length_c   1.000
_cell.angle_alpha   90.00
_cell.angle_beta   90.00
_cell.angle_gamma   90.00
#
_symmetry.space_group_name_H-M   'P 1'
#
loop_
_entity.id
_entity.type
_entity.pdbx_description
1 polymer ?
#
loop_
_entity_poly.entity_id
_entity_poly.type
_entity_poly.pdbx_seq_one_letter_code
_entity_poly.pdbx_strand_id
1 'polypeptide(L)'
;AMPQKLHFKVIHASGQDDVYRASELNYHSPLTKGWQSARFCLYPQDIVLQLEERSRLRKIQILSHQHLISTKIEFFVGDVPDGTALTLENVRYARLGYVSLSDNEKTGFKARELKSVHVDAVGNFLKLNIHKNHVNKHNMYNQVGIIAINVIGSEIRRSYELTDPEFLLDETKIDRYSSLDGLINKPDYISPLDDLAFDMYQDPEIAQIIRRLERRKQEAVLQERYDYAKRLKQAIEELQK
;
A
#
# COMPACT_ATOMS: atom_id res chain seq x y z
N ALA A 1 -8.42 -6.30 -13.60
CA ALA A 1 -7.05 -6.04 -13.10
C ALA A 1 -6.92 -6.56 -11.68
N MET A 2 -5.93 -7.42 -11.42
CA MET A 2 -5.65 -7.92 -10.06
C MET A 2 -5.15 -6.77 -9.16
N PRO A 3 -5.47 -6.78 -7.86
CA PRO A 3 -4.88 -5.85 -6.92
C PRO A 3 -3.37 -6.07 -6.79
N GLN A 4 -2.62 -4.99 -6.92
CA GLN A 4 -1.16 -4.95 -6.74
C GLN A 4 -0.78 -3.78 -5.83
N LYS A 5 0.47 -3.75 -5.38
CA LYS A 5 1.03 -2.61 -4.67
C LYS A 5 1.01 -1.37 -5.59
N LEU A 6 0.40 -0.29 -5.11
CA LEU A 6 0.33 0.98 -5.82
C LEU A 6 1.48 1.88 -5.41
N HIS A 7 2.15 2.47 -6.39
CA HIS A 7 3.17 3.48 -6.15
C HIS A 7 2.52 4.82 -5.79
N PHE A 8 3.16 5.52 -4.86
CA PHE A 8 2.71 6.83 -4.42
C PHE A 8 3.91 7.71 -4.02
N LYS A 9 3.64 9.00 -3.89
CA LYS A 9 4.54 9.96 -3.25
C LYS A 9 3.84 10.68 -2.11
N VAL A 10 4.54 10.85 -1.00
CA VAL A 10 4.12 11.73 0.08
C VAL A 10 4.33 13.16 -0.37
N ILE A 11 3.24 13.91 -0.48
CA ILE A 11 3.26 15.29 -0.99
C ILE A 11 2.92 16.32 0.10
N HIS A 12 2.40 15.87 1.24
CA HIS A 12 2.09 16.73 2.37
C HIS A 12 2.23 15.98 3.69
N ALA A 13 2.72 16.69 4.71
CA ALA A 13 2.61 16.33 6.10
C ALA A 13 2.45 17.61 6.95
N SER A 14 1.52 17.61 7.90
CA SER A 14 1.25 18.76 8.77
C SER A 14 2.40 19.09 9.73
N GLY A 15 3.26 18.11 10.00
CA GLY A 15 4.40 18.24 10.88
C GLY A 15 5.31 17.01 10.80
N GLN A 16 6.58 17.18 11.12
CA GLN A 16 7.56 16.10 11.12
C GLN A 16 8.73 16.41 12.05
N ASP A 17 9.42 15.37 12.50
CA ASP A 17 10.72 15.48 13.13
C ASP A 17 11.82 15.72 12.09
N ASP A 18 12.93 16.35 12.51
CA ASP A 18 14.05 16.66 11.61
C ASP A 18 14.72 15.42 11.03
N VAL A 19 14.79 14.34 11.82
CA VAL A 19 15.41 13.07 11.43
C VAL A 19 14.41 12.12 10.79
N TYR A 20 13.16 12.15 11.23
CA TYR A 20 12.10 11.22 10.80
C TYR A 20 11.08 11.92 9.89
N ARG A 21 11.55 12.28 8.69
CA ARG A 21 10.79 13.08 7.71
C ARG A 21 9.73 12.24 7.00
N ALA A 22 8.69 12.90 6.51
CA ALA A 22 7.58 12.24 5.81
C ALA A 22 8.01 11.56 4.51
N SER A 23 9.10 12.02 3.89
CA SER A 23 9.70 11.44 2.68
C SER A 23 10.18 10.00 2.87
N GLU A 24 10.48 9.58 4.11
CA GLU A 24 10.88 8.21 4.43
C GLU A 24 9.76 7.19 4.11
N LEU A 25 8.49 7.62 4.15
CA LEU A 25 7.35 6.75 3.84
C LEU A 25 7.24 6.36 2.36
N ASN A 26 8.04 6.98 1.47
CA ASN A 26 8.10 6.61 0.06
C ASN A 26 8.91 5.31 -0.18
N TYR A 27 9.64 4.81 0.82
CA TYR A 27 10.56 3.70 0.67
C TYR A 27 10.24 2.59 1.67
N HIS A 28 10.20 1.34 1.20
CA HIS A 28 10.08 0.17 2.07
C HIS A 28 11.40 -0.61 2.07
N SER A 29 12.02 -0.67 3.24
CA SER A 29 13.26 -1.39 3.49
C SER A 29 13.38 -1.63 5.00
N PRO A 30 14.09 -2.68 5.44
CA PRO A 30 14.43 -2.87 6.85
C PRO A 30 15.16 -1.66 7.47
N LEU A 31 15.83 -0.85 6.63
CA LEU A 31 16.58 0.35 7.05
C LEU A 31 15.72 1.62 7.08
N THR A 32 14.50 1.59 6.56
CA THR A 32 13.60 2.76 6.57
C THR A 32 13.30 3.17 8.00
N LYS A 33 13.51 4.45 8.31
CA LYS A 33 13.24 5.00 9.64
C LYS A 33 11.76 5.31 9.85
N GLY A 34 11.08 5.68 8.76
CA GLY A 34 9.70 6.13 8.75
C GLY A 34 9.55 7.59 9.19
N TRP A 35 8.31 7.99 9.34
CA TRP A 35 7.90 9.33 9.76
C TRP A 35 7.58 9.39 11.25
N GLN A 36 7.92 10.50 11.89
CA GLN A 36 7.41 10.87 13.19
C GLN A 36 6.94 12.33 13.16
N SER A 37 5.86 12.63 13.88
CA SER A 37 5.43 14.01 14.08
C SER A 37 6.49 14.80 14.85
N ALA A 38 6.45 16.13 14.76
CA ALA A 38 7.21 16.99 15.67
C ALA A 38 6.89 16.68 17.14
N ARG A 39 7.84 16.96 18.05
CA ARG A 39 7.62 16.87 19.50
C ARG A 39 6.50 17.81 19.93
N PHE A 40 5.63 17.34 20.81
CA PHE A 40 4.47 18.08 21.33
C PHE A 40 3.59 18.67 20.22
N CYS A 41 3.40 17.91 19.13
CA CYS A 41 2.57 18.33 18.02
C CYS A 41 1.10 18.53 18.45
N LEU A 42 0.38 19.37 17.69
CA LEU A 42 -1.05 19.49 17.84
C LEU A 42 -1.76 18.37 17.08
N TYR A 43 -2.80 17.81 17.68
CA TYR A 43 -3.55 16.72 17.05
C TYR A 43 -4.85 17.23 16.41
N PRO A 44 -5.33 16.59 15.32
CA PRO A 44 -4.66 15.52 14.58
C PRO A 44 -3.51 16.04 13.70
N GLN A 45 -2.55 15.17 13.41
CA GLN A 45 -1.58 15.37 12.33
C GLN A 45 -2.15 14.78 11.04
N ASP A 46 -1.81 15.33 9.87
CA ASP A 46 -2.24 14.77 8.59
C ASP A 46 -1.11 14.56 7.59
N ILE A 47 -1.26 13.51 6.79
CA ILE A 47 -0.35 13.11 5.72
C ILE A 47 -1.17 12.86 4.46
N VAL A 48 -0.70 13.38 3.32
CA VAL A 48 -1.32 13.12 2.02
C VAL A 48 -0.36 12.42 1.09
N LEU A 49 -0.82 11.28 0.58
CA LEU A 49 -0.17 10.48 -0.45
C LEU A 49 -0.85 10.76 -1.79
N GLN A 50 -0.06 10.99 -2.82
CA GLN A 50 -0.52 11.05 -4.21
C GLN A 50 -0.10 9.76 -4.92
N LEU A 51 -1.10 9.03 -5.42
CA LEU A 51 -0.89 7.86 -6.26
C LEU A 51 -0.34 8.30 -7.63
N GLU A 52 0.53 7.50 -8.22
CA GLU A 52 1.04 7.78 -9.57
C GLU A 52 -0.08 7.81 -10.61
N GLU A 53 -1.03 6.88 -10.47
CA GLU A 53 -2.19 6.77 -11.35
C GLU A 53 -3.50 6.69 -10.56
N ARG A 54 -4.59 7.16 -11.19
CA ARG A 54 -5.93 7.06 -10.62
C ARG A 54 -6.32 5.60 -10.47
N SER A 55 -6.52 5.17 -9.23
CA SER A 55 -6.63 3.75 -8.91
C SER A 55 -7.82 3.46 -8.00
N ARG A 56 -8.29 2.20 -8.04
CA ARG A 56 -9.26 1.65 -7.10
C ARG A 56 -8.51 1.01 -5.94
N LEU A 57 -8.52 1.64 -4.78
CA LEU A 57 -7.90 1.16 -3.55
C LEU A 57 -8.73 0.01 -3.00
N ARG A 58 -8.05 -1.08 -2.63
CA ARG A 58 -8.65 -2.31 -2.06
C ARG A 58 -8.20 -2.56 -0.63
N LYS A 59 -6.94 -2.25 -0.33
CA LYS A 59 -6.36 -2.46 1.00
C LYS A 59 -5.31 -1.40 1.31
N ILE A 60 -5.30 -0.93 2.55
CA ILE A 60 -4.28 -0.05 3.08
C ILE A 60 -3.63 -0.78 4.25
N GLN A 61 -2.30 -0.83 4.30
CA GLN A 61 -1.56 -1.39 5.41
C GLN A 61 -0.71 -0.31 6.07
N ILE A 62 -0.72 -0.25 7.40
CA ILE A 62 0.08 0.68 8.20
C ILE A 62 0.95 -0.13 9.16
N LEU A 63 2.25 0.12 9.12
CA LEU A 63 3.18 -0.35 10.14
C LEU A 63 3.45 0.79 11.14
N SER A 64 2.89 0.70 12.34
CA SER A 64 3.07 1.73 13.38
C SER A 64 4.35 1.51 14.19
N HIS A 65 4.94 2.61 14.64
CA HIS A 65 6.10 2.58 15.53
C HIS A 65 5.74 1.97 16.89
N GLN A 66 6.61 1.16 17.49
CA GLN A 66 6.30 0.30 18.65
C GLN A 66 5.84 1.02 19.94
N HIS A 67 6.14 2.31 20.10
CA HIS A 67 5.69 3.13 21.26
C HIS A 67 5.22 4.56 20.90
N LEU A 68 5.28 4.95 19.63
CA LEU A 68 4.74 6.24 19.16
C LEU A 68 3.39 6.01 18.47
N ILE A 69 2.56 5.15 19.07
CA ILE A 69 1.38 4.61 18.42
C ILE A 69 0.23 5.61 18.57
N SER A 70 -0.37 6.01 17.45
CA SER A 70 -1.61 6.79 17.47
C SER A 70 -2.76 5.96 18.02
N THR A 71 -3.68 6.56 18.78
CA THR A 71 -4.89 5.87 19.24
C THR A 71 -5.87 5.58 18.10
N LYS A 72 -5.85 6.42 17.05
CA LYS A 72 -6.83 6.37 15.95
C LYS A 72 -6.25 7.00 14.69
N ILE A 73 -6.42 6.32 13.55
CA ILE A 73 -6.10 6.86 12.23
C ILE A 73 -7.35 6.85 11.38
N GLU A 74 -7.71 8.00 10.80
CA GLU A 74 -8.82 8.13 9.86
C GLU A 74 -8.30 8.22 8.43
N PHE A 75 -9.06 7.68 7.49
CA PHE A 75 -8.68 7.59 6.08
C PHE A 75 -9.68 8.33 5.21
N PHE A 76 -9.15 9.00 4.20
CA PHE A 76 -9.92 9.72 3.19
C PHE A 76 -9.34 9.43 1.82
N VAL A 77 -10.19 9.11 0.86
CA VAL A 77 -9.80 9.10 -0.55
C VAL A 77 -10.04 10.49 -1.13
N GLY A 78 -9.11 10.98 -1.93
CA GLY A 78 -9.24 12.25 -2.63
C GLY A 78 -9.20 12.05 -4.14
N ASP A 79 -10.04 12.79 -4.84
CA ASP A 79 -10.02 12.86 -6.30
C ASP A 79 -10.23 14.31 -6.74
N VAL A 80 -9.84 14.62 -7.98
CA VAL A 80 -10.05 15.95 -8.57
C VAL A 80 -11.19 15.88 -9.60
N PRO A 81 -12.04 16.91 -9.72
CA PRO A 81 -13.05 16.95 -10.76
C PRO A 81 -12.44 16.87 -12.18
N ASP A 82 -13.18 16.29 -13.12
CA ASP A 82 -12.74 16.18 -14.51
C ASP A 82 -12.41 17.56 -15.09
N GLY A 83 -11.29 17.65 -15.82
CA GLY A 83 -10.81 18.88 -16.44
C GLY A 83 -10.08 19.84 -15.49
N THR A 84 -9.87 19.48 -14.22
CA THR A 84 -9.06 20.28 -13.29
C THR A 84 -7.64 19.73 -13.14
N ALA A 85 -6.69 20.61 -12.78
CA ALA A 85 -5.31 20.21 -12.54
C ALA A 85 -5.21 19.35 -11.26
N LEU A 86 -4.35 18.33 -11.30
CA LEU A 86 -4.10 17.40 -10.20
C LEU A 86 -3.24 18.05 -9.09
N THR A 87 -3.81 19.02 -8.38
CA THR A 87 -3.18 19.74 -7.26
C THR A 87 -3.97 19.55 -5.96
N LEU A 88 -3.30 19.64 -4.81
CA LEU A 88 -3.92 19.46 -3.48
C LEU A 88 -5.11 20.39 -3.22
N GLU A 89 -5.08 21.60 -3.77
CA GLU A 89 -6.11 22.63 -3.60
C GLU A 89 -7.44 22.23 -4.26
N ASN A 90 -7.38 21.44 -5.33
CA ASN A 90 -8.55 21.01 -6.09
C ASN A 90 -9.16 19.69 -5.58
N VAL A 91 -8.50 19.02 -4.64
CA VAL A 91 -8.90 17.68 -4.19
C VAL A 91 -10.15 17.72 -3.35
N ARG A 92 -11.13 16.88 -3.70
CA ARG A 92 -12.31 16.62 -2.89
C ARG A 92 -12.15 15.30 -2.16
N TYR A 93 -12.17 15.35 -0.84
CA TYR A 93 -11.98 14.18 0.00
C TYR A 93 -13.30 13.54 0.42
N ALA A 94 -13.38 12.22 0.32
CA ALA A 94 -14.44 11.39 0.88
C ALA A 94 -13.86 10.52 2.01
N ARG A 95 -14.52 10.50 3.17
CA ARG A 95 -14.10 9.70 4.33
C ARG A 95 -14.35 8.22 4.07
N LEU A 96 -13.32 7.39 4.23
CA LEU A 96 -13.39 5.94 4.11
C LEU A 96 -13.72 5.27 5.45
N GLY A 97 -13.28 5.88 6.56
CA GLY A 97 -13.46 5.34 7.90
C GLY A 97 -12.26 5.59 8.79
N TYR A 98 -12.12 4.78 9.83
CA TYR A 98 -11.01 4.86 10.77
C TYR A 98 -10.64 3.49 11.34
N VAL A 99 -9.44 3.41 11.91
CA VAL A 99 -9.01 2.28 12.73
C VAL A 99 -8.42 2.77 14.04
N SER A 100 -8.61 1.97 15.09
CA SER A 100 -7.90 2.11 16.36
C SER A 100 -6.73 1.14 16.39
N LEU A 101 -5.62 1.60 16.97
CA LEU A 101 -4.41 0.81 17.19
C LEU A 101 -4.29 0.44 18.67
N SER A 102 -3.54 -0.61 18.96
CA SER A 102 -3.27 -1.07 20.32
C SER A 102 -2.21 -0.17 20.99
N ASP A 103 -2.26 -0.06 22.32
CA ASP A 103 -1.21 0.63 23.10
C ASP A 103 0.13 -0.12 23.09
N ASN A 104 0.09 -1.40 22.72
CA ASN A 104 1.22 -2.32 22.66
C ASN A 104 1.89 -2.61 24.02
N GLU A 105 1.18 -2.42 25.14
CA GLU A 105 1.68 -2.75 26.49
C GLU A 105 1.99 -4.23 26.65
N LYS A 106 1.17 -5.10 26.04
CA LYS A 106 1.32 -6.57 26.13
C LYS A 106 2.66 -7.08 25.59
N THR A 107 3.32 -6.34 24.70
CA THR A 107 4.64 -6.71 24.16
C THR A 107 5.78 -5.95 24.85
N GLY A 108 5.47 -5.15 25.88
CA GLY A 108 6.40 -4.22 26.49
C GLY A 108 6.86 -3.12 25.54
N PHE A 109 6.01 -2.71 24.60
CA PHE A 109 6.31 -1.70 23.58
C PHE A 109 7.47 -2.05 22.64
N LYS A 110 7.71 -3.33 22.41
CA LYS A 110 8.83 -3.82 21.58
C LYS A 110 8.39 -4.23 20.19
N ALA A 111 7.15 -4.72 20.03
CA ALA A 111 6.64 -5.16 18.74
C ALA A 111 6.13 -3.98 17.90
N ARG A 112 6.32 -4.01 16.58
CA ARG A 112 5.63 -3.08 15.68
C ARG A 112 4.23 -3.64 15.38
N GLU A 113 3.23 -2.78 15.28
CA GLU A 113 1.86 -3.17 14.91
C GLU A 113 1.66 -2.98 13.39
N LEU A 114 1.33 -4.07 12.67
CA LEU A 114 0.89 -4.01 11.28
C LEU A 114 -0.64 -4.07 11.24
N LYS A 115 -1.28 -2.97 10.86
CA LYS A 115 -2.74 -2.89 10.68
C LYS A 115 -3.09 -2.94 9.21
N SER A 116 -4.02 -3.81 8.82
CA SER A 116 -4.57 -3.86 7.47
C SER A 116 -6.03 -3.41 7.47
N VAL A 117 -6.39 -2.53 6.54
CA VAL A 117 -7.72 -1.94 6.37
C VAL A 117 -8.20 -2.27 4.97
N HIS A 118 -9.37 -2.90 4.86
CA HIS A 118 -10.01 -3.14 3.58
C HIS A 118 -10.86 -1.92 3.23
N VAL A 119 -10.73 -1.45 2.00
CA VAL A 119 -11.46 -0.29 1.47
C VAL A 119 -11.93 -0.63 0.06
N ASP A 120 -12.93 0.09 -0.42
CA ASP A 120 -13.32 0.04 -1.83
C ASP A 120 -13.64 1.44 -2.31
N ALA A 121 -12.62 2.12 -2.82
CA ALA A 121 -12.73 3.52 -3.19
C ALA A 121 -11.79 3.88 -4.34
N VAL A 122 -12.17 4.90 -5.10
CA VAL A 122 -11.42 5.36 -6.27
C VAL A 122 -10.91 6.76 -6.03
N GLY A 123 -9.65 7.02 -6.37
CA GLY A 123 -9.10 8.37 -6.40
C GLY A 123 -7.63 8.40 -6.75
N ASN A 124 -7.06 9.60 -6.69
CA ASN A 124 -5.65 9.88 -6.90
C ASN A 124 -4.90 10.19 -5.60
N PHE A 125 -5.63 10.45 -4.51
CA PHE A 125 -5.03 10.81 -3.23
C PHE A 125 -5.54 9.91 -2.12
N LEU A 126 -4.66 9.64 -1.15
CA LEU A 126 -5.01 9.04 0.13
C LEU A 126 -4.54 9.99 1.22
N LYS A 127 -5.48 10.51 2.02
CA LYS A 127 -5.20 11.34 3.19
C LYS A 127 -5.42 10.54 4.46
N LEU A 128 -4.48 10.65 5.39
CA LEU A 128 -4.54 10.07 6.72
C LEU A 128 -4.64 11.20 7.75
N ASN A 129 -5.59 11.11 8.67
CA ASN A 129 -5.60 11.94 9.88
C ASN A 129 -5.20 11.07 11.08
N ILE A 130 -4.09 11.41 11.70
CA ILE A 130 -3.42 10.65 12.75
C ILE A 130 -3.66 11.37 14.07
N HIS A 131 -4.45 10.75 14.95
CA HIS A 131 -4.87 11.34 16.23
C HIS A 131 -3.80 11.14 17.31
N LYS A 132 -4.07 11.64 18.52
CA LYS A 132 -3.20 11.56 19.71
C LYS A 132 -2.58 10.18 19.91
N ASN A 133 -1.39 10.13 20.52
CA ASN A 133 -0.73 8.87 20.86
C ASN A 133 -1.34 8.17 22.08
N HIS A 134 -1.10 6.86 22.19
CA HIS A 134 -1.20 6.15 23.46
C HIS A 134 -0.08 6.63 24.39
N VAL A 135 -0.46 7.07 25.59
CA VAL A 135 0.49 7.59 26.59
C VAL A 135 1.30 6.42 27.15
N ASN A 136 2.62 6.55 27.15
CA ASN A 136 3.52 5.55 27.72
C ASN A 136 4.87 6.16 28.10
N LYS A 137 5.65 5.44 28.90
CA LYS A 137 6.95 5.89 29.43
C LYS A 137 8.04 6.13 28.37
N HIS A 138 7.89 5.60 27.16
CA HIS A 138 8.86 5.75 26.08
C HIS A 138 8.54 6.94 25.17
N ASN A 139 7.32 7.48 25.22
CA ASN A 139 6.87 8.60 24.39
C ASN A 139 6.64 9.86 25.23
N MET A 140 7.74 10.42 25.77
CA MET A 140 7.68 11.60 26.65
C MET A 140 7.23 12.89 25.93
N TYR A 141 7.30 12.91 24.60
CA TYR A 141 7.04 14.09 23.79
C TYR A 141 5.65 14.08 23.13
N ASN A 142 4.81 13.10 23.45
CA ASN A 142 3.50 12.91 22.83
C ASN A 142 3.58 12.99 21.31
N GLN A 143 4.45 12.18 20.70
CA GLN A 143 4.59 12.07 19.26
C GLN A 143 3.80 10.88 18.71
N VAL A 144 3.49 10.93 17.43
CA VAL A 144 2.99 9.77 16.67
C VAL A 144 3.97 9.39 15.57
N GLY A 145 4.10 8.09 15.30
CA GLY A 145 5.06 7.56 14.34
C GLY A 145 4.48 6.46 13.46
N ILE A 146 4.78 6.56 12.17
CA ILE A 146 4.45 5.55 11.15
C ILE A 146 5.75 5.12 10.50
N ILE A 147 6.03 3.82 10.52
CA ILE A 147 7.23 3.27 9.89
C ILE A 147 7.06 3.17 8.37
N ALA A 148 5.92 2.64 7.92
CA ALA A 148 5.62 2.45 6.51
C ALA A 148 4.12 2.41 6.25
N ILE A 149 3.72 2.80 5.02
CA ILE A 149 2.35 2.75 4.53
C ILE A 149 2.36 2.01 3.21
N ASN A 150 1.50 1.01 3.06
CA ASN A 150 1.31 0.32 1.79
C ASN A 150 -0.12 0.53 1.30
N VAL A 151 -0.28 0.79 0.01
CA VAL A 151 -1.58 0.89 -0.65
C VAL A 151 -1.65 -0.18 -1.72
N ILE A 152 -2.69 -1.00 -1.67
CA ILE A 152 -2.91 -2.09 -2.62
C ILE A 152 -4.25 -1.84 -3.31
N GLY A 153 -4.24 -1.98 -4.63
CA GLY A 153 -5.40 -1.71 -5.45
C GLY A 153 -5.12 -2.02 -6.91
N SER A 154 -6.02 -1.61 -7.78
CA SER A 154 -5.88 -1.80 -9.21
C SER A 154 -6.02 -0.48 -9.93
N GLU A 155 -5.14 -0.22 -10.88
CA GLU A 155 -5.27 0.91 -11.79
C GLU A 155 -6.59 0.83 -12.56
N ILE A 156 -7.21 1.99 -12.79
CA ILE A 156 -8.42 2.07 -13.59
C ILE A 156 -7.98 2.30 -15.03
N ARG A 157 -8.01 1.24 -15.84
CA ARG A 157 -7.85 1.36 -17.29
C ARG A 157 -8.95 2.27 -17.80
N ARG A 158 -8.57 3.40 -18.39
CA ARG A 158 -9.54 4.32 -18.97
C ARG A 158 -10.08 3.67 -20.25
N SER A 159 -11.38 3.72 -20.44
CA SER A 159 -12.10 2.99 -21.50
C SER A 159 -11.72 3.36 -22.94
N TYR A 160 -10.87 4.37 -23.16
CA TYR A 160 -10.43 4.80 -24.49
C TYR A 160 -9.36 3.90 -25.13
N GLU A 161 -8.81 2.91 -24.42
CA GLU A 161 -7.96 1.87 -25.02
C GLU A 161 -8.78 0.76 -25.73
N LEU A 162 -10.11 0.78 -25.62
CA LEU A 162 -11.01 -0.13 -26.35
C LEU A 162 -11.43 0.43 -27.72
N THR A 163 -10.98 1.63 -28.09
CA THR A 163 -11.23 2.28 -29.39
C THR A 163 -10.05 2.14 -30.35
N ASP A 164 -9.38 0.99 -30.34
CA ASP A 164 -8.55 0.59 -31.47
C ASP A 164 -9.47 -0.04 -32.54
N PRO A 165 -9.62 0.55 -33.75
CA PRO A 165 -10.53 0.04 -34.77
C PRO A 165 -10.21 -1.40 -35.21
N GLU A 166 -9.01 -1.89 -34.91
CA GLU A 166 -8.56 -3.24 -35.26
C GLU A 166 -9.15 -4.34 -34.35
N PHE A 167 -9.71 -3.97 -33.19
CA PHE A 167 -10.36 -4.91 -32.25
C PHE A 167 -11.90 -5.04 -32.41
N LEU A 168 -12.51 -4.24 -33.28
CA LEU A 168 -13.98 -4.21 -33.47
C LEU A 168 -14.53 -5.27 -34.44
N LEU A 169 -13.71 -6.20 -34.92
CA LEU A 169 -14.12 -7.18 -35.93
C LEU A 169 -14.46 -8.58 -35.38
N ASP A 170 -14.43 -8.80 -34.07
CA ASP A 170 -14.69 -10.13 -33.52
C ASP A 170 -15.46 -10.06 -32.18
N GLU A 171 -16.76 -9.81 -32.26
CA GLU A 171 -17.71 -9.82 -31.12
C GLU A 171 -17.64 -11.14 -30.31
N THR A 172 -17.12 -12.23 -30.88
CA THR A 172 -16.98 -13.53 -30.21
C THR A 172 -15.72 -13.69 -29.35
N LYS A 173 -14.80 -12.72 -29.36
CA LYS A 173 -13.59 -12.69 -28.52
C LYS A 173 -13.74 -11.83 -27.27
N ILE A 174 -14.58 -10.80 -27.30
CA ILE A 174 -14.81 -9.89 -26.16
C ILE A 174 -15.34 -10.67 -24.95
N ASP A 175 -16.32 -11.56 -25.18
CA ASP A 175 -16.86 -12.43 -24.13
C ASP A 175 -15.83 -13.44 -23.62
N ARG A 176 -14.92 -13.93 -24.46
CA ARG A 176 -13.86 -14.85 -24.02
C ARG A 176 -12.81 -14.17 -23.13
N TYR A 177 -12.41 -12.94 -23.44
CA TYR A 177 -11.46 -12.20 -22.59
C TYR A 177 -12.09 -11.74 -21.26
N SER A 178 -13.35 -11.30 -21.27
CA SER A 178 -14.08 -10.95 -20.04
C SER A 178 -14.34 -12.18 -19.14
N SER A 179 -14.63 -13.34 -19.74
CA SER A 179 -14.91 -14.58 -19.01
C SER A 179 -13.64 -15.25 -18.46
N LEU A 180 -12.49 -15.16 -19.16
CA LEU A 180 -11.21 -15.65 -18.65
C LEU A 180 -10.65 -14.77 -17.52
N ASP A 181 -10.85 -13.45 -17.57
CA ASP A 181 -10.42 -12.54 -16.50
C ASP A 181 -11.17 -12.84 -15.18
N GLY A 182 -12.43 -13.28 -15.24
CA GLY A 182 -13.24 -13.66 -14.08
C GLY A 182 -12.92 -15.02 -13.44
N LEU A 183 -12.33 -15.97 -14.18
CA LEU A 183 -11.91 -17.28 -13.64
C LEU A 183 -10.50 -17.26 -13.03
N ILE A 184 -9.66 -16.31 -13.42
CA ILE A 184 -8.25 -16.19 -12.96
C ILE A 184 -8.09 -15.08 -11.92
N ASN A 185 -8.86 -13.98 -11.99
CA ASN A 185 -8.81 -12.89 -11.01
C ASN A 185 -9.80 -13.12 -9.88
N LYS A 186 -9.35 -13.76 -8.79
CA LYS A 186 -10.00 -13.50 -7.50
C LYS A 186 -9.72 -12.02 -7.15
N PRO A 187 -10.75 -11.15 -7.06
CA PRO A 187 -10.55 -9.72 -6.83
C PRO A 187 -9.90 -9.40 -5.48
N ASP A 188 -9.81 -10.39 -4.58
CA ASP A 188 -9.19 -10.27 -3.25
C ASP A 188 -7.84 -10.98 -3.14
N TYR A 189 -7.33 -11.61 -4.20
CA TYR A 189 -6.01 -12.22 -4.16
C TYR A 189 -4.95 -11.12 -4.19
N ILE A 190 -4.21 -11.00 -3.09
CA ILE A 190 -3.07 -10.09 -2.96
C ILE A 190 -1.82 -10.95 -2.96
N SER A 191 -0.88 -10.65 -3.85
CA SER A 191 0.39 -11.36 -3.90
C SER A 191 1.14 -11.18 -2.57
N PRO A 192 1.73 -12.25 -2.00
CA PRO A 192 2.62 -12.12 -0.83
C PRO A 192 3.79 -11.16 -1.07
N LEU A 193 4.18 -10.93 -2.32
CA LEU A 193 5.23 -9.97 -2.71
C LEU A 193 4.79 -8.51 -2.63
N ASP A 194 3.47 -8.26 -2.57
CA ASP A 194 2.88 -6.93 -2.45
C ASP A 194 2.52 -6.59 -1.00
N ASP A 195 2.69 -7.54 -0.06
CA ASP A 195 2.47 -7.31 1.36
C ASP A 195 3.59 -6.44 1.95
N LEU A 196 3.21 -5.47 2.78
CA LEU A 196 4.16 -4.58 3.47
C LEU A 196 5.18 -5.35 4.32
N ALA A 197 4.78 -6.48 4.93
CA ALA A 197 5.70 -7.27 5.74
C ALA A 197 6.88 -7.82 4.91
N PHE A 198 6.65 -8.16 3.63
CA PHE A 198 7.68 -8.70 2.75
C PHE A 198 8.83 -7.70 2.58
N ASP A 199 8.53 -6.45 2.21
CA ASP A 199 9.56 -5.43 1.97
C ASP A 199 10.26 -4.94 3.26
N MET A 200 9.59 -5.04 4.42
CA MET A 200 10.12 -4.49 5.69
C MET A 200 11.00 -5.46 6.47
N TYR A 201 10.89 -6.76 6.24
CA TYR A 201 11.63 -7.78 7.00
C TYR A 201 12.56 -8.64 6.14
N GLN A 202 12.46 -8.57 4.82
CA GLN A 202 13.41 -9.24 3.92
C GLN A 202 14.56 -8.32 3.54
N ASP A 203 15.75 -8.91 3.38
CA ASP A 203 16.89 -8.20 2.82
C ASP A 203 16.58 -7.74 1.38
N PRO A 204 16.95 -6.51 0.96
CA PRO A 204 16.64 -6.01 -0.37
C PRO A 204 17.15 -6.88 -1.53
N GLU A 205 18.33 -7.48 -1.39
CA GLU A 205 18.89 -8.36 -2.43
C GLU A 205 18.09 -9.66 -2.51
N ILE A 206 17.79 -10.26 -1.37
CA ILE A 206 16.96 -11.47 -1.28
C ILE A 206 15.56 -11.21 -1.84
N ALA A 207 14.94 -10.08 -1.49
CA ALA A 207 13.62 -9.69 -1.99
C ALA A 207 13.61 -9.57 -3.52
N GLN A 208 14.67 -8.99 -4.13
CA GLN A 208 14.81 -8.91 -5.59
C GLN A 208 14.96 -10.30 -6.24
N ILE A 209 15.73 -11.19 -5.63
CA ILE A 209 15.89 -12.57 -6.11
C ILE A 209 14.53 -13.28 -6.06
N ILE A 210 13.82 -13.20 -4.94
CA ILE A 210 12.49 -13.80 -4.78
C ILE A 210 11.52 -13.26 -5.84
N ARG A 211 11.45 -11.94 -6.07
CA ARG A 211 10.60 -11.34 -7.12
C ARG A 211 10.94 -11.89 -8.51
N ARG A 212 12.23 -12.08 -8.81
CA ARG A 212 12.68 -12.65 -10.09
C ARG A 212 12.29 -14.13 -10.23
N LEU A 213 12.44 -14.92 -9.17
CA LEU A 213 12.05 -16.33 -9.16
C LEU A 213 10.54 -16.50 -9.31
N GLU A 214 9.74 -15.65 -8.66
CA GLU A 214 8.28 -15.71 -8.75
C GLU A 214 7.79 -15.39 -10.17
N ARG A 215 8.39 -14.38 -10.83
CA ARG A 215 8.07 -14.07 -12.23
C ARG A 215 8.35 -15.26 -13.14
N ARG A 216 9.54 -15.87 -13.01
CA ARG A 216 9.91 -17.07 -13.79
C ARG A 216 8.99 -18.26 -13.47
N LYS A 217 8.51 -18.35 -12.23
CA LYS A 217 7.56 -19.40 -11.82
C LYS A 217 6.22 -19.21 -12.54
N GLN A 218 5.70 -17.99 -12.59
CA GLN A 218 4.47 -17.66 -13.30
C GLN A 218 4.61 -17.94 -14.81
N GLU A 219 5.72 -17.52 -15.42
CA GLU A 219 6.02 -17.85 -16.83
C GLU A 219 6.08 -19.35 -17.08
N ALA A 220 6.69 -20.12 -16.18
CA ALA A 220 6.77 -21.57 -16.29
C ALA A 220 5.40 -22.25 -16.17
N VAL A 221 4.50 -21.74 -15.32
CA VAL A 221 3.12 -22.22 -15.20
C VAL A 221 2.35 -21.95 -16.49
N LEU A 222 2.47 -20.75 -17.07
CA LEU A 222 1.83 -20.40 -18.34
C LEU A 222 2.34 -21.26 -19.51
N GLN A 223 3.58 -21.70 -19.45
CA GLN A 223 4.18 -22.61 -20.44
C GLN A 223 3.94 -24.11 -20.12
N GLU A 224 3.09 -24.42 -19.14
CA GLU A 224 2.79 -25.79 -18.69
C GLU A 224 4.03 -26.58 -18.21
N ARG A 225 5.11 -25.89 -17.85
CA ARG A 225 6.35 -26.48 -17.31
C ARG A 225 6.23 -26.65 -15.80
N TYR A 226 5.27 -27.45 -15.36
CA TYR A 226 4.90 -27.55 -13.94
C TYR A 226 6.03 -28.06 -13.03
N ASP A 227 6.87 -29.00 -13.48
CA ASP A 227 8.02 -29.47 -12.70
C ASP A 227 9.04 -28.35 -12.45
N TYR A 228 9.27 -27.50 -13.45
CA TYR A 228 10.16 -26.36 -13.32
C TYR A 228 9.57 -25.30 -12.40
N ALA A 229 8.27 -25.00 -12.53
CA ALA A 229 7.56 -24.12 -11.60
C ALA A 229 7.62 -24.63 -10.14
N LYS A 230 7.52 -25.96 -9.93
CA LYS A 230 7.64 -26.58 -8.61
C LYS A 230 9.03 -26.38 -7.99
N ARG A 231 10.11 -26.53 -8.79
CA ARG A 231 11.48 -26.26 -8.33
C ARG A 231 11.68 -24.80 -7.96
N LEU A 232 11.16 -23.87 -8.77
CA LEU A 232 11.21 -22.44 -8.46
C LEU A 232 10.46 -22.11 -7.16
N LYS A 233 9.30 -22.73 -6.94
CA LYS A 233 8.54 -22.58 -5.69
C LYS A 233 9.37 -23.01 -4.47
N GLN A 234 10.02 -24.17 -4.53
CA GLN A 234 10.88 -24.66 -3.44
C GLN A 234 12.04 -23.72 -3.15
N ALA A 235 12.70 -23.21 -4.19
CA ALA A 235 13.79 -22.23 -4.02
C ALA A 235 13.31 -20.93 -3.36
N ILE A 236 12.09 -20.46 -3.67
CA ILE A 236 11.49 -19.29 -3.01
C ILE A 236 11.23 -19.58 -1.53
N GLU A 237 10.66 -20.75 -1.19
CA GLU A 237 10.41 -21.14 0.19
C GLU A 237 11.70 -21.27 1.00
N GLU A 238 12.80 -21.71 0.38
CA GLU A 238 14.12 -21.76 1.01
C GLU A 238 14.70 -20.38 1.29
N LEU A 239 14.55 -19.43 0.36
CA LEU A 239 15.02 -18.05 0.53
C LEU A 239 14.19 -17.24 1.55
N GLN A 240 12.98 -17.69 1.88
CA GLN A 240 12.11 -17.05 2.86
C GLN A 240 12.31 -17.53 4.30
N LYS A 241 13.10 -18.59 4.52
CA LYS A 241 13.44 -19.12 5.85
C LYS A 241 14.55 -18.32 6.50
#